data_AF-A0AAD1M136-F1
#
_entry.id   AF-A0AAD1M136-F1
#
_cell.length_a   1.000
_cell.length_b   1.000
_cell.length_c   1.000
_cell.angle_alpha   90.00
_cell.angle_beta   90.00
_cell.angle_gamma   90.00
#
_symmetry.space_group_name_H-M   'P 1'
#
loop_
_entity.id
_entity.type
_entity.pdbx_description
1 polymer ?
#
loop_
_entity_poly.entity_id
_entity_poly.type
_entity_poly.pdbx_seq_one_letter_code
_entity_poly.pdbx_strand_id
1 'polypeptide(L)'
;MGDTLTAGQKLVRGESLTSNNGAYTLTLQDDGNLVLAVRGKAIWATGTNGQDVVRAEVQPDGNFVLYTADKPVWATNTKGKKNPRLVLQDDRNLVLYADGGAAWSTKTETDAPPPPAPEEPTAAAAPAAEEPAPEPEAAPAEPPPAPEPAARTYTVESGDTLWAIAERFYGDGSKYQVIADASGISNPDLIHPGQVLTIP
;
A
#
# COMPACT_ATOMS: atom_id res chain seq x y z
N MET A 1 -8.37 0.51 2.16
CA MET A 1 -8.84 -0.39 3.24
C MET A 1 -8.80 0.39 4.55
N GLY A 2 -9.58 0.01 5.56
CA GLY A 2 -9.54 0.69 6.87
C GLY A 2 -8.29 0.31 7.69
N ASP A 3 -8.38 0.53 8.99
CA ASP A 3 -7.37 0.14 9.99
C ASP A 3 -7.52 -1.32 10.46
N THR A 4 -8.63 -1.97 10.10
CA THR A 4 -9.05 -3.25 10.66
C THR A 4 -9.30 -4.31 9.59
N LEU A 5 -8.84 -5.54 9.86
CA LEU A 5 -9.26 -6.78 9.19
C LEU A 5 -10.02 -7.67 10.18
N THR A 6 -11.24 -8.06 9.83
CA THR A 6 -12.05 -9.02 10.59
C THR A 6 -11.88 -10.44 10.06
N ALA A 7 -12.38 -11.43 10.80
CA ALA A 7 -12.45 -12.82 10.37
C ALA A 7 -12.95 -12.98 8.92
N GLY A 8 -12.20 -13.75 8.12
CA GLY A 8 -12.45 -14.00 6.70
C GLY A 8 -11.91 -12.93 5.76
N GLN A 9 -11.52 -11.75 6.26
CA GLN A 9 -10.89 -10.72 5.44
C GLN A 9 -9.41 -11.00 5.23
N LYS A 10 -8.92 -10.56 4.08
CA LYS A 10 -7.55 -10.74 3.63
C LYS A 10 -7.00 -9.47 3.02
N LEU A 11 -5.70 -9.31 3.15
CA LEU A 11 -4.89 -8.35 2.43
C LEU A 11 -4.15 -9.11 1.33
N VAL A 12 -4.23 -8.67 0.08
CA VAL A 12 -3.43 -9.22 -1.03
C VAL A 12 -2.24 -8.32 -1.35
N ARG A 13 -1.34 -8.77 -2.24
CA ARG A 13 -0.17 -7.98 -2.65
C ARG A 13 -0.59 -6.59 -3.15
N GLY A 14 0.18 -5.58 -2.76
CA GLY A 14 -0.05 -4.18 -3.07
C GLY A 14 -1.13 -3.50 -2.22
N GLU A 15 -1.91 -4.26 -1.44
CA GLU A 15 -2.90 -3.66 -0.53
C GLU A 15 -2.28 -3.28 0.82
N SER A 16 -2.90 -2.27 1.44
CA SER A 16 -2.50 -1.78 2.74
C SER A 16 -3.69 -1.54 3.68
N LEU A 17 -3.46 -1.78 4.97
CA LEU A 17 -4.22 -1.16 6.06
C LEU A 17 -3.56 0.15 6.45
N THR A 18 -4.37 1.12 6.87
CA THR A 18 -3.88 2.43 7.33
C THR A 18 -4.49 2.73 8.69
N SER A 19 -3.68 3.19 9.64
CA SER A 19 -4.17 3.62 10.96
C SER A 19 -5.14 4.79 10.82
N ASN A 20 -6.01 4.98 11.83
CA ASN A 20 -7.01 6.05 11.82
C ASN A 20 -6.37 7.46 11.76
N ASN A 21 -5.19 7.64 12.33
CA ASN A 21 -4.40 8.87 12.24
C ASN A 21 -3.61 9.04 10.92
N GLY A 22 -3.67 8.06 10.01
CA GLY A 22 -2.99 8.08 8.71
C GLY A 22 -1.46 7.99 8.74
N ALA A 23 -0.83 7.82 9.91
CA ALA A 23 0.62 7.83 10.06
C ALA A 23 1.28 6.48 9.80
N TYR A 24 0.53 5.39 10.03
CA TYR A 24 1.03 4.02 9.97
C TYR A 24 0.31 3.23 8.89
N THR A 25 1.08 2.40 8.20
CA THR A 25 0.55 1.54 7.13
C THR A 25 1.10 0.13 7.29
N LEU A 26 0.22 -0.87 7.13
CA LEU A 26 0.60 -2.27 7.03
C LEU A 26 0.37 -2.71 5.59
N THR A 27 1.43 -3.05 4.86
CA THR A 27 1.36 -3.35 3.43
C THR A 27 1.89 -4.74 3.16
N LEU A 28 1.13 -5.55 2.40
CA LEU A 28 1.68 -6.77 1.82
C LEU A 28 2.37 -6.40 0.50
N GLN A 29 3.70 -6.33 0.54
CA GLN A 29 4.50 -5.91 -0.60
C GLN A 29 4.56 -6.98 -1.69
N ASP A 30 4.94 -6.58 -2.91
CA ASP A 30 5.04 -7.47 -4.07
C ASP A 30 6.09 -8.58 -3.90
N ASP A 31 7.12 -8.32 -3.10
CA ASP A 31 8.14 -9.31 -2.74
C ASP A 31 7.63 -10.39 -1.75
N GLY A 32 6.37 -10.29 -1.31
CA GLY A 32 5.75 -11.20 -0.37
C GLY A 32 6.05 -10.88 1.11
N ASN A 33 6.65 -9.73 1.40
CA ASN A 33 6.87 -9.28 2.77
C ASN A 33 5.66 -8.48 3.27
N LEU A 34 5.19 -8.77 4.49
CA LEU A 34 4.20 -7.93 5.15
C LEU A 34 4.94 -6.95 6.05
N VAL A 35 4.84 -5.66 5.71
CA VAL A 35 5.63 -4.59 6.34
C VAL A 35 4.72 -3.59 7.00
N LEU A 36 5.00 -3.31 8.28
CA LEU A 36 4.47 -2.16 8.99
C LEU A 36 5.47 -1.01 8.84
N ALA A 37 4.97 0.15 8.42
CA ALA A 37 5.77 1.33 8.15
C ALA A 37 5.15 2.59 8.78
N VAL A 38 6.02 3.54 9.11
CA VAL A 38 5.66 4.91 9.47
C VAL A 38 6.14 5.85 8.38
N ARG A 39 5.23 6.57 7.72
CA ARG A 39 5.56 7.47 6.59
C ARG A 39 6.50 6.82 5.55
N GLY A 40 6.22 5.57 5.17
CA GLY A 40 7.02 4.79 4.21
C GLY A 40 8.30 4.17 4.77
N LYS A 41 8.72 4.51 6.01
CA LYS A 41 9.85 3.86 6.66
C LYS A 41 9.41 2.59 7.37
N ALA A 42 9.89 1.44 6.89
CA ALA A 42 9.67 0.16 7.53
C ALA A 42 10.16 0.17 8.98
N ILE A 43 9.32 -0.32 9.90
CA ILE A 43 9.61 -0.43 11.34
C ILE A 43 9.49 -1.87 11.84
N TRP A 44 8.67 -2.68 11.18
CA TRP A 44 8.51 -4.10 11.46
C TRP A 44 8.15 -4.84 10.18
N ALA A 45 8.57 -6.10 10.07
CA ALA A 45 8.25 -6.95 8.94
C ALA A 45 8.14 -8.42 9.37
N THR A 46 7.37 -9.21 8.61
CA THR A 46 7.29 -10.67 8.80
C THR A 46 8.56 -11.41 8.40
N GLY A 47 9.40 -10.81 7.54
CA GLY A 47 10.61 -11.45 7.02
C GLY A 47 10.30 -12.54 5.99
N THR A 48 9.18 -12.40 5.29
CA THR A 48 8.70 -13.37 4.27
C THR A 48 9.05 -12.94 2.84
N ASN A 49 9.96 -11.97 2.70
CA ASN A 49 10.47 -11.51 1.41
C ASN A 49 11.06 -12.68 0.60
N GLY A 50 10.68 -12.78 -0.67
CA GLY A 50 11.11 -13.84 -1.58
C GLY A 50 10.47 -15.20 -1.32
N GLN A 51 9.48 -15.30 -0.44
CA GLN A 51 8.75 -16.55 -0.18
C GLN A 51 7.46 -16.69 -0.99
N ASP A 52 7.20 -15.78 -1.93
CA ASP A 52 6.01 -15.78 -2.76
C ASP A 52 4.68 -15.71 -2.00
N VAL A 53 4.64 -14.96 -0.90
CA VAL A 53 3.38 -14.69 -0.18
C VAL A 53 2.46 -13.87 -1.06
N VAL A 54 1.22 -14.31 -1.25
CA VAL A 54 0.22 -13.64 -2.09
C VAL A 54 -0.93 -13.03 -1.29
N ARG A 55 -1.14 -13.51 -0.05
CA ARG A 55 -2.17 -12.97 0.84
C ARG A 55 -1.80 -13.11 2.31
N ALA A 56 -2.31 -12.20 3.13
CA ALA A 56 -2.36 -12.29 4.57
C ALA A 56 -3.82 -12.29 5.02
N GLU A 57 -4.24 -13.27 5.80
CA GLU A 57 -5.67 -13.52 6.08
C GLU A 57 -5.91 -13.67 7.59
N VAL A 58 -6.95 -12.99 8.07
CA VAL A 58 -7.48 -13.21 9.42
C VAL A 58 -8.49 -14.36 9.34
N GLN A 59 -8.09 -15.53 9.81
CA GLN A 59 -8.90 -16.74 9.67
C GLN A 59 -10.01 -16.79 10.73
N PRO A 60 -11.17 -17.40 10.43
CA PRO A 60 -12.24 -17.59 11.41
C PRO A 60 -11.84 -18.41 12.64
N ASP A 61 -10.74 -19.17 12.56
CA ASP A 61 -10.23 -20.00 13.64
C ASP A 61 -9.40 -19.23 14.69
N GLY A 62 -9.25 -17.91 14.53
CA GLY A 62 -8.53 -17.05 15.47
C GLY A 62 -7.09 -16.75 15.08
N ASN A 63 -6.61 -17.30 13.96
CA ASN A 63 -5.24 -17.13 13.51
C ASN A 63 -5.12 -16.02 12.46
N PHE A 64 -3.98 -15.33 12.45
CA PHE A 64 -3.61 -14.48 11.32
C PHE A 64 -2.42 -15.12 10.60
N VAL A 65 -2.57 -15.35 9.30
CA VAL A 65 -1.68 -16.23 8.54
C VAL A 65 -1.33 -15.63 7.20
N LEU A 66 -0.05 -15.69 6.84
CA LEU A 66 0.46 -15.36 5.51
C LEU A 66 0.57 -16.64 4.68
N TYR A 67 0.05 -16.57 3.46
CA TYR A 67 -0.02 -17.67 2.53
C TYR A 67 0.71 -17.33 1.23
N THR A 68 1.46 -18.29 0.72
CA THR A 68 1.78 -18.37 -0.70
C THR A 68 0.56 -18.85 -1.49
N ALA A 69 0.72 -19.09 -2.79
CA ALA A 69 -0.32 -19.75 -3.59
C ALA A 69 -0.74 -21.11 -2.98
N ASP A 70 0.22 -21.86 -2.42
CA ASP A 70 0.01 -23.26 -2.04
C ASP A 70 0.00 -23.53 -0.53
N LYS A 71 0.74 -22.75 0.27
CA LYS A 71 0.97 -23.09 1.68
C LYS A 71 1.09 -21.88 2.61
N PRO A 72 0.78 -22.04 3.91
CA PRO A 72 1.09 -21.03 4.90
C PRO A 72 2.61 -20.96 5.14
N VAL A 73 3.15 -19.75 5.32
CA VAL A 73 4.57 -19.54 5.60
C VAL A 73 4.84 -18.81 6.91
N TRP A 74 3.87 -18.06 7.42
CA TRP A 74 3.96 -17.38 8.69
C TRP A 74 2.60 -17.32 9.37
N ALA A 75 2.55 -17.41 10.70
CA ALA A 75 1.33 -17.30 11.46
C ALA A 75 1.57 -16.70 12.85
N THR A 76 0.54 -16.05 13.42
CA THR A 76 0.53 -15.59 14.81
C THR A 76 0.47 -16.73 15.84
N ASN A 77 0.14 -17.95 15.40
CA ASN A 77 -0.04 -19.14 16.24
C ASN A 77 -1.13 -18.96 17.31
N THR A 78 -2.21 -18.25 16.97
CA THR A 78 -3.33 -17.92 17.86
C THR A 78 -4.58 -18.75 17.58
N LYS A 79 -4.43 -19.95 17.02
CA LYS A 79 -5.54 -20.85 16.71
C LYS A 79 -6.40 -21.14 17.95
N GLY A 80 -7.72 -21.15 17.76
CA GLY A 80 -8.73 -21.38 18.81
C GLY A 80 -9.27 -20.10 19.45
N LYS A 81 -8.78 -18.92 19.05
CA LYS A 81 -9.33 -17.64 19.47
C LYS A 81 -10.61 -17.33 18.67
N LYS A 82 -11.59 -16.68 19.32
CA LYS A 82 -12.90 -16.37 18.72
C LYS A 82 -13.02 -14.90 18.39
N ASN A 83 -13.78 -14.59 17.34
CA ASN A 83 -13.97 -13.25 16.78
C ASN A 83 -12.64 -12.49 16.59
N PRO A 84 -11.70 -13.05 15.80
CA PRO A 84 -10.44 -12.38 15.55
C PRO A 84 -10.65 -11.10 14.75
N ARG A 85 -9.96 -10.04 15.17
CA ARG A 85 -9.81 -8.79 14.41
C ARG A 85 -8.37 -8.30 14.52
N LEU A 86 -7.73 -8.07 13.39
CA LEU A 86 -6.41 -7.46 13.32
C LEU A 86 -6.62 -5.95 13.17
N VAL A 87 -6.05 -5.15 14.07
CA VAL A 87 -6.23 -3.70 14.12
C VAL A 87 -4.88 -3.01 14.11
N LEU A 88 -4.69 -2.07 13.20
CA LEU A 88 -3.55 -1.18 13.15
C LEU A 88 -3.88 0.10 13.93
N GLN A 89 -3.26 0.26 15.09
CA GLN A 89 -3.61 1.30 16.05
C GLN A 89 -2.80 2.59 15.83
N ASP A 90 -3.33 3.69 16.37
CA ASP A 90 -2.70 5.02 16.31
C ASP A 90 -1.48 5.18 17.22
N ASP A 91 -1.15 4.16 18.01
CA ASP A 91 0.07 4.06 18.82
C ASP A 91 1.19 3.29 18.09
N ARG A 92 1.00 3.01 16.78
CA ARG A 92 1.88 2.22 15.90
C ARG A 92 1.72 0.71 16.02
N ASN A 93 1.00 0.20 17.01
CA ASN A 93 0.91 -1.23 17.23
C ASN A 93 -0.07 -1.89 16.26
N LEU A 94 0.34 -3.04 15.73
CA LEU A 94 -0.58 -3.96 15.06
C LEU A 94 -0.95 -5.08 16.04
N VAL A 95 -2.23 -5.20 16.35
CA VAL A 95 -2.75 -6.11 17.38
C VAL A 95 -3.83 -7.01 16.81
N LEU A 96 -3.71 -8.31 17.06
CA LEU A 96 -4.78 -9.28 16.83
C LEU A 96 -5.59 -9.41 18.13
N TYR A 97 -6.80 -8.85 18.13
CA TYR A 97 -7.76 -9.03 19.21
C TYR A 97 -8.68 -10.21 18.96
N ALA A 98 -9.18 -10.77 20.06
CA ALA A 98 -10.23 -11.78 20.10
C ALA A 98 -11.17 -11.50 21.30
N ASP A 99 -12.20 -12.32 21.52
CA ASP A 99 -13.14 -12.17 22.66
C ASP A 99 -12.44 -12.12 24.04
N GLY A 100 -11.27 -12.75 24.16
CA GLY A 100 -10.45 -12.74 25.39
C GLY A 100 -9.45 -11.59 25.50
N GLY A 101 -9.53 -10.58 24.64
CA GLY A 101 -8.58 -9.47 24.57
C GLY A 101 -7.49 -9.68 23.51
N ALA A 102 -6.34 -9.03 23.68
CA ALA A 102 -5.22 -9.13 22.75
C ALA A 102 -4.65 -10.55 22.74
N ALA A 103 -4.67 -11.20 21.57
CA ALA A 103 -4.11 -12.53 21.36
C ALA A 103 -2.66 -12.49 20.89
N TRP A 104 -2.29 -11.46 20.13
CA TRP A 104 -0.94 -11.22 19.63
C TRP A 104 -0.73 -9.74 19.29
N SER A 105 0.50 -9.26 19.35
CA SER A 105 0.87 -7.92 18.88
C SER A 105 2.29 -7.87 18.30
N THR A 106 2.54 -6.89 17.44
CA THR A 106 3.90 -6.60 16.94
C THR A 106 4.85 -6.06 18.00
N LYS A 107 4.32 -5.58 19.14
CA LYS A 107 5.08 -4.92 20.21
C LYS A 107 5.82 -3.68 19.73
N THR A 108 5.20 -2.95 18.81
CA THR A 108 5.77 -1.73 18.21
C THR A 108 5.16 -0.47 18.80
N GLU A 109 4.30 -0.56 19.81
CA GLU A 109 3.66 0.58 20.45
C GLU A 109 4.66 1.67 20.86
N THR A 110 4.23 2.92 20.75
CA THR A 110 5.00 4.07 21.22
C THR A 110 4.13 5.22 21.65
N ASP A 111 4.55 5.88 22.72
CA ASP A 111 3.95 7.13 23.21
C ASP A 111 4.48 8.35 22.44
N ALA A 112 5.51 8.17 21.62
CA ALA A 112 6.04 9.25 20.80
C ALA A 112 5.01 9.60 19.70
N PRO A 113 4.69 10.89 19.48
CA PRO A 113 3.84 11.27 18.38
C PRO A 113 4.46 10.78 17.07
N PRO A 114 3.65 10.32 16.09
CA PRO A 114 4.17 9.98 14.79
C PRO A 114 4.91 11.19 14.21
N PRO A 115 6.00 10.98 13.45
CA PRO A 115 6.63 12.07 12.73
C PRO A 115 5.57 12.80 11.90
N PRO A 116 5.70 14.14 11.77
CA PRO A 116 4.77 14.91 10.97
C PRO A 116 4.68 14.29 9.58
N ALA A 117 3.52 14.45 8.94
CA ALA A 117 3.44 14.16 7.53
C ALA A 117 4.59 14.89 6.82
N PRO A 118 5.20 14.29 5.79
CA PRO A 118 5.95 15.09 4.83
C PRO A 118 5.07 16.29 4.51
N GLU A 119 5.57 17.50 4.72
CA GLU A 119 4.84 18.71 4.39
C GLU A 119 4.57 18.65 2.88
N GLU A 120 3.37 18.20 2.50
CA GLU A 120 2.88 18.42 1.15
C GLU A 120 2.96 19.94 0.94
N PRO A 121 3.59 20.44 -0.13
CA PRO A 121 3.51 21.85 -0.44
C PRO A 121 2.02 22.19 -0.49
N THR A 122 1.61 23.24 0.22
CA THR A 122 0.22 23.69 0.31
C THR A 122 -0.30 24.01 -1.08
N ALA A 123 -0.87 23.01 -1.75
CA ALA A 123 -1.64 23.19 -2.97
C ALA A 123 -3.08 23.44 -2.56
N ALA A 124 -3.54 24.65 -2.88
CA ALA A 124 -4.89 25.11 -2.69
C ALA A 124 -5.94 24.10 -3.17
N ALA A 125 -6.99 23.97 -2.37
CA ALA A 125 -8.34 23.51 -2.69
C ALA A 125 -8.61 22.97 -4.11
N ALA A 126 -9.05 21.71 -4.17
CA ALA A 126 -10.12 21.28 -5.07
C ALA A 126 -10.95 20.20 -4.33
N PRO A 127 -12.28 20.17 -4.53
CA PRO A 127 -13.27 19.96 -3.48
C PRO A 127 -13.53 18.50 -3.13
N ALA A 128 -14.24 18.33 -2.02
CA ALA A 128 -14.99 17.13 -1.68
C ALA A 128 -15.84 16.64 -2.87
N ALA A 129 -15.87 15.32 -3.06
CA ALA A 129 -16.96 14.59 -3.69
C ALA A 129 -16.98 13.22 -3.01
N GLU A 130 -17.84 13.02 -2.01
CA GLU A 130 -19.17 12.42 -2.18
C GLU A 130 -19.09 11.02 -2.79
N GLU A 131 -19.49 10.03 -1.98
CA GLU A 131 -20.01 8.75 -2.47
C GLU A 131 -20.94 8.97 -3.67
N PRO A 132 -20.87 8.11 -4.68
CA PRO A 132 -22.05 7.75 -5.41
C PRO A 132 -22.43 6.32 -5.01
N ALA A 133 -23.44 6.18 -4.16
CA ALA A 133 -24.52 5.27 -4.53
C ALA A 133 -25.39 6.07 -5.51
N PRO A 134 -25.71 5.52 -6.70
CA PRO A 134 -26.91 4.70 -6.75
C PRO A 134 -26.87 3.57 -7.80
N GLU A 135 -27.69 2.55 -7.61
CA GLU A 135 -28.29 1.85 -8.74
C GLU A 135 -29.58 2.61 -9.11
N PRO A 136 -29.72 3.04 -10.38
CA PRO A 136 -30.91 2.62 -11.10
C PRO A 136 -30.59 2.14 -12.53
N GLU A 137 -31.38 1.16 -12.91
CA GLU A 137 -31.48 0.51 -14.21
C GLU A 137 -31.85 1.48 -15.35
N ALA A 138 -31.28 1.21 -16.55
CA ALA A 138 -31.79 1.45 -17.91
C ALA A 138 -31.51 2.79 -18.69
N ALA A 139 -30.81 2.58 -19.82
CA ALA A 139 -30.95 3.16 -21.18
C ALA A 139 -30.02 4.31 -21.65
N PRO A 140 -29.65 4.34 -22.96
CA PRO A 140 -28.28 4.61 -23.43
C PRO A 140 -28.06 6.02 -24.01
N ALA A 141 -26.85 6.56 -23.88
CA ALA A 141 -26.41 7.72 -24.67
C ALA A 141 -24.89 7.71 -24.93
N GLU A 142 -24.57 7.57 -26.22
CA GLU A 142 -23.36 7.94 -26.99
C GLU A 142 -21.98 7.31 -26.68
N PRO A 143 -21.22 6.89 -27.73
CA PRO A 143 -19.87 6.39 -27.57
C PRO A 143 -18.92 7.54 -27.18
N PRO A 144 -18.08 7.41 -26.15
CA PRO A 144 -17.02 8.37 -25.90
C PRO A 144 -15.96 8.30 -27.04
N PRO A 145 -15.29 9.42 -27.36
CA PRO A 145 -14.18 9.42 -28.30
C PRO A 145 -13.06 8.49 -27.83
N ALA A 146 -12.29 7.96 -28.78
CA ALA A 146 -11.25 6.96 -28.58
C ALA A 146 -10.30 7.31 -27.41
N PRO A 147 -9.83 6.31 -26.63
CA PRO A 147 -8.97 6.57 -25.49
C PRO A 147 -7.64 7.16 -25.96
N GLU A 148 -7.32 8.38 -25.52
CA GLU A 148 -5.95 8.85 -25.46
C GLU A 148 -5.13 7.85 -24.62
N PRO A 149 -3.85 7.61 -24.96
CA PRO A 149 -3.04 6.66 -24.21
C PRO A 149 -3.01 7.10 -22.75
N ALA A 150 -3.57 6.26 -21.88
CA ALA A 150 -3.63 6.51 -20.46
C ALA A 150 -2.21 6.77 -19.94
N ALA A 151 -1.96 8.00 -19.47
CA ALA A 151 -0.71 8.41 -18.87
C ALA A 151 -0.30 7.37 -17.81
N ARG A 152 0.88 6.78 -17.99
CA ARG A 152 1.39 5.76 -17.06
C ARG A 152 2.25 6.46 -16.02
N THR A 153 2.05 6.15 -14.75
CA THR A 153 2.92 6.64 -13.69
C THR A 153 3.87 5.53 -13.22
N TYR A 154 5.11 5.89 -12.89
CA TYR A 154 6.12 4.96 -12.39
C TYR A 154 6.81 5.53 -11.16
N THR A 155 6.90 4.75 -10.09
CA THR A 155 7.62 5.14 -8.88
C THR A 155 9.08 4.70 -9.00
N VAL A 156 10.00 5.65 -8.92
CA VAL A 156 11.46 5.42 -8.97
C VAL A 156 11.86 4.47 -7.85
N GLU A 157 12.59 3.40 -8.17
CA GLU A 157 13.15 2.51 -7.16
C GLU A 157 14.60 2.86 -6.84
N SER A 158 15.15 2.26 -5.79
CA SER A 158 16.51 2.56 -5.35
C SER A 158 17.54 2.05 -6.36
N GLY A 159 18.24 2.97 -7.03
CA GLY A 159 19.20 2.67 -8.08
C GLY A 159 18.69 2.90 -9.50
N ASP A 160 17.44 3.33 -9.68
CA ASP A 160 16.94 3.75 -10.98
C ASP A 160 17.50 5.10 -11.42
N THR A 161 17.57 5.28 -12.73
CA THR A 161 17.88 6.55 -13.39
C THR A 161 16.77 6.85 -14.39
N LEU A 162 16.52 8.13 -14.71
CA LEU A 162 15.52 8.47 -15.72
C LEU A 162 15.84 7.82 -17.07
N TRP A 163 17.12 7.61 -17.36
CA TRP A 163 17.57 6.88 -18.55
C TRP A 163 17.10 5.42 -18.53
N ALA A 164 17.34 4.68 -17.45
CA ALA A 164 16.93 3.27 -17.33
C ALA A 164 15.40 3.14 -17.38
N ILE A 165 14.68 4.10 -16.79
CA ILE A 165 13.22 4.14 -16.82
C ILE A 165 12.72 4.45 -18.24
N ALA A 166 13.30 5.45 -18.92
CA ALA A 166 12.93 5.76 -20.30
C ALA A 166 13.20 4.59 -21.25
N GLU A 167 14.32 3.89 -21.08
CA GLU A 167 14.62 2.67 -21.83
C GLU A 167 13.59 1.58 -21.56
N ARG A 168 13.18 1.41 -20.29
CA ARG A 168 12.18 0.42 -19.89
C ARG A 168 10.80 0.67 -20.50
N PHE A 169 10.35 1.92 -20.54
CA PHE A 169 8.98 2.27 -20.94
C PHE A 169 8.86 2.66 -22.41
N TYR A 170 9.89 3.27 -22.99
CA TYR A 170 9.90 3.69 -24.39
C TYR A 170 10.82 2.87 -25.30
N GLY A 171 11.61 1.95 -24.74
CA GLY A 171 12.65 1.23 -25.48
C GLY A 171 13.85 2.11 -25.87
N ASP A 172 13.88 3.37 -25.42
CA ASP A 172 14.90 4.36 -25.77
C ASP A 172 15.22 5.22 -24.55
N GLY A 173 16.42 5.02 -23.99
CA GLY A 173 16.88 5.74 -22.81
C GLY A 173 16.97 7.25 -23.03
N SER A 174 17.11 7.73 -24.26
CA SER A 174 17.18 9.16 -24.61
C SER A 174 15.86 9.89 -24.35
N LYS A 175 14.74 9.17 -24.20
CA LYS A 175 13.43 9.77 -23.85
C LYS A 175 13.29 10.13 -22.37
N TYR A 176 14.37 10.01 -21.59
CA TYR A 176 14.40 10.47 -20.20
C TYR A 176 14.00 11.94 -20.05
N GLN A 177 14.28 12.79 -21.04
CA GLN A 177 13.86 14.20 -21.04
C GLN A 177 12.34 14.35 -21.13
N VAL A 178 11.66 13.51 -21.91
CA VAL A 178 10.18 13.53 -21.99
C VAL A 178 9.56 13.20 -20.64
N ILE A 179 10.15 12.24 -19.94
CA ILE A 179 9.75 11.88 -18.57
C ILE A 179 10.07 13.03 -17.61
N ALA A 180 11.24 13.65 -17.73
CA ALA A 180 11.64 14.78 -16.89
C ALA A 180 10.70 15.98 -17.07
N ASP A 181 10.41 16.37 -18.31
CA ASP A 181 9.48 17.45 -18.66
C ASP A 181 8.06 17.15 -18.18
N ALA A 182 7.56 15.93 -18.44
CA ALA A 182 6.22 15.52 -18.00
C ALA A 182 6.09 15.42 -16.48
N SER A 183 7.18 15.13 -15.78
CA SER A 183 7.23 15.00 -14.31
C SER A 183 7.74 16.27 -13.61
N GLY A 184 8.07 17.33 -14.35
CA GLY A 184 8.58 18.59 -13.80
C GLY A 184 9.98 18.51 -13.15
N ILE A 185 10.83 17.57 -13.58
CA ILE A 185 12.14 17.33 -12.98
C ILE A 185 13.16 18.31 -13.56
N SER A 186 13.62 19.23 -12.71
CA SER A 186 14.60 20.25 -13.10
C SER A 186 16.02 19.69 -13.28
N ASN A 187 16.36 18.61 -12.58
CA ASN A 187 17.65 17.94 -12.73
C ASN A 187 17.47 16.44 -13.03
N PRO A 188 17.61 16.02 -14.30
CA PRO A 188 17.34 14.65 -14.73
C PRO A 188 18.23 13.58 -14.07
N ASP A 189 19.44 13.97 -13.64
CA ASP A 189 20.38 13.08 -12.97
C ASP A 189 20.11 12.93 -11.47
N LEU A 190 19.20 13.73 -10.91
CA LEU A 190 18.89 13.76 -9.48
C LEU A 190 17.44 13.37 -9.26
N ILE A 191 17.16 12.08 -9.46
CA ILE A 191 15.90 11.47 -9.05
C ILE A 191 16.09 10.68 -7.77
N HIS A 192 15.06 10.67 -6.93
CA HIS A 192 15.09 9.97 -5.65
C HIS A 192 14.16 8.76 -5.65
N PRO A 193 14.55 7.66 -5.00
CA PRO A 193 13.68 6.52 -4.81
C PRO A 193 12.39 6.93 -4.09
N GLY A 194 11.24 6.47 -4.56
CA GLY A 194 9.91 6.87 -4.12
C GLY A 194 9.30 8.04 -4.89
N GLN A 195 10.03 8.66 -5.82
CA GLN A 195 9.53 9.73 -6.67
C GLN A 195 8.61 9.18 -7.77
N VAL A 196 7.42 9.74 -7.94
CA VAL A 196 6.49 9.32 -9.00
C VAL A 196 6.78 10.12 -10.28
N LEU A 197 6.99 9.40 -11.36
CA LEU A 197 7.23 9.93 -12.70
C LEU A 197 6.01 9.73 -13.57
N THR A 198 5.68 10.74 -14.34
CA THR A 198 4.68 10.66 -15.41
C THR A 198 5.37 10.24 -16.70
N ILE A 199 4.83 9.20 -17.33
CA ILE A 199 5.28 8.62 -18.59
C ILE A 199 4.16 8.83 -19.62
N PRO A 200 4.28 9.87 -20.46
CA PRO A 200 3.36 10.17 -21.57
C PRO A 200 3.19 9.05 -22.61
#